data_AF-A0A378X1E6-F1
#
_entry.id   AF-A0A378X1E6-F1
#
_cell.length_a   1.000
_cell.length_b   1.000
_cell.length_c   1.000
_cell.angle_alpha   90.00
_cell.angle_beta   90.00
_cell.angle_gamma   90.00
#
_symmetry.space_group_name_H-M   'P 1'
#
loop_
_entity.id
_entity.type
_entity.pdbx_description
1 polymer ?
#
loop_
_entity_poly.entity_id
_entity_poly.type
_entity_poly.pdbx_seq_one_letter_code
_entity_poly.pdbx_strand_id
1 'polypeptide(L)'
;MGLHAAPEEESQPEVIEEPTKWSQTFRHWSITTTISVVGVCIGLIGLIVTLTVNWEKIFDSGPSISMKHEDFTKLAYGQQLDLCIPYLKKNLDSKVEAWRKDIAKAYNDQIPESSDGVAGLDDLNAGGQSILHLYNAILEIAHTSQDADLGLNLVACAATPSSGLQANDIVGNGTSAPYTSMTVDAESRTFEGAVFAGVSSAGLPSKIIKFEAYPGVSVEFQFSMMSGLSRPDNKIWALSRSITQGDPNWIDNLSAW
;
A
#
# COMPACT_ATOMS: atom_id res chain seq x y z
N MET A 1 10.47 -53.94 106.64
CA MET A 1 10.52 -54.60 105.32
C MET A 1 9.11 -54.55 104.73
N GLY A 2 8.97 -54.04 103.50
CA GLY A 2 7.73 -53.94 102.70
C GLY A 2 7.03 -52.58 102.81
N LEU A 3 7.21 -51.59 101.90
CA LEU A 3 6.57 -51.40 100.56
C LEU A 3 5.06 -51.04 100.71
N HIS A 4 4.44 -49.98 100.20
CA HIS A 4 4.56 -49.08 99.02
C HIS A 4 3.82 -47.73 99.35
N ALA A 5 4.30 -46.54 98.99
CA ALA A 5 4.11 -45.74 97.76
C ALA A 5 2.69 -45.13 97.51
N ALA A 6 2.66 -43.78 97.55
CA ALA A 6 1.80 -42.70 96.99
C ALA A 6 0.45 -42.95 96.29
N PRO A 7 -0.47 -41.94 96.34
CA PRO A 7 -1.34 -41.56 95.23
C PRO A 7 -0.91 -40.19 94.64
N GLU A 8 -0.50 -40.14 93.37
CA GLU A 8 -1.33 -39.81 92.19
C GLU A 8 -1.85 -38.36 92.21
N GLU A 9 -1.07 -37.47 91.58
CA GLU A 9 -1.49 -36.14 91.16
C GLU A 9 -2.05 -36.25 89.75
N GLU A 10 -3.33 -35.94 89.62
CA GLU A 10 -4.21 -36.09 88.46
C GLU A 10 -3.82 -35.10 87.35
N SER A 11 -3.42 -35.61 86.19
CA SER A 11 -3.19 -34.81 84.98
C SER A 11 -4.53 -34.39 84.36
N GLN A 12 -4.71 -33.08 84.19
CA GLN A 12 -5.84 -32.54 83.43
C GLN A 12 -5.75 -32.95 81.94
N PRO A 13 -6.88 -33.29 81.29
CA PRO A 13 -6.90 -33.53 79.86
C PRO A 13 -6.87 -32.19 79.10
N GLU A 14 -5.98 -32.12 78.11
CA GLU A 14 -5.89 -31.06 77.12
C GLU A 14 -7.18 -31.04 76.29
N VAL A 15 -8.00 -29.99 76.44
CA VAL A 15 -9.21 -29.80 75.65
C VAL A 15 -8.79 -29.38 74.24
N ILE A 16 -8.73 -30.34 73.33
CA ILE A 16 -8.64 -30.08 71.90
C ILE A 16 -10.03 -29.61 71.44
N GLU A 17 -10.23 -28.29 71.36
CA GLU A 17 -11.44 -27.72 70.76
C GLU A 17 -11.50 -28.10 69.27
N GLU A 18 -12.47 -28.94 68.89
CA GLU A 18 -12.77 -29.19 67.49
C GLU A 18 -13.31 -27.91 66.83
N PRO A 19 -12.79 -27.50 65.66
CA PRO A 19 -13.29 -26.33 64.96
C PRO A 19 -14.74 -26.57 64.51
N THR A 20 -15.67 -25.81 65.10
CA THR A 20 -17.10 -25.87 64.74
C THR A 20 -17.29 -25.64 63.23
N LYS A 21 -18.27 -26.34 62.61
CA LYS A 21 -18.63 -26.24 61.17
C LYS A 21 -18.80 -24.81 60.65
N TRP A 22 -19.14 -23.87 61.54
CA TRP A 22 -19.21 -22.44 61.24
C TRP A 22 -17.84 -21.82 60.88
N SER A 23 -16.77 -22.21 61.58
CA SER A 23 -15.40 -21.73 61.33
C SER A 23 -14.83 -22.21 59.99
N GLN A 24 -15.20 -23.44 59.58
CA GLN A 24 -14.80 -23.99 58.28
C GLN A 24 -15.52 -23.32 57.11
N THR A 25 -16.82 -23.01 57.27
CA THR A 25 -17.62 -22.32 56.24
C THR A 25 -17.11 -20.90 56.00
N PHE A 26 -16.76 -20.18 57.08
CA PHE A 26 -16.21 -18.83 56.97
C PHE A 26 -14.79 -18.83 56.36
N ARG A 27 -13.95 -19.81 56.71
CA ARG A 27 -12.64 -20.01 56.06
C ARG A 27 -12.77 -20.32 54.57
N HIS A 28 -13.71 -21.17 54.17
CA HIS A 28 -13.93 -21.48 52.74
C HIS A 28 -14.40 -20.25 51.95
N TRP A 29 -15.32 -19.47 52.52
CA TRP A 29 -15.81 -18.24 51.90
C TRP A 29 -14.70 -17.18 51.77
N SER A 30 -13.86 -17.00 52.79
CA SER A 30 -12.75 -16.02 52.71
C SER A 30 -11.71 -16.44 51.67
N ILE A 31 -11.37 -17.73 51.57
CA ILE A 31 -10.39 -18.24 50.60
C ILE A 31 -10.91 -18.06 49.16
N THR A 32 -12.16 -18.46 48.90
CA THR A 32 -12.76 -18.35 47.55
C THR A 32 -12.92 -16.90 47.10
N THR A 33 -13.29 -16.00 48.01
CA THR A 33 -13.38 -14.56 47.72
C THR A 33 -12.01 -13.97 47.42
N THR A 34 -10.98 -14.35 48.17
CA THR A 34 -9.61 -13.86 47.97
C THR A 34 -9.04 -14.32 46.62
N ILE A 35 -9.24 -15.60 46.26
CA ILE A 35 -8.81 -16.13 44.96
C ILE A 35 -9.52 -15.39 43.82
N SER A 36 -10.81 -15.10 43.97
CA SER A 36 -11.59 -14.39 42.95
C SER A 36 -11.09 -12.95 42.76
N VAL A 37 -10.81 -12.23 43.85
CA VAL A 37 -10.26 -10.87 43.79
C VAL A 37 -8.86 -10.87 43.17
N VAL A 38 -7.99 -11.80 43.56
CA VAL A 38 -6.65 -11.92 42.97
C VAL A 38 -6.73 -12.25 41.47
N GLY A 39 -7.64 -13.14 41.07
CA GLY A 39 -7.88 -13.48 39.67
C GLY A 39 -8.34 -12.27 38.84
N VAL A 40 -9.26 -11.46 39.37
CA VAL A 40 -9.72 -10.22 38.73
C VAL A 40 -8.59 -9.21 38.62
N CYS A 41 -7.79 -9.03 39.69
CA CYS A 41 -6.65 -8.12 39.67
C CYS A 41 -5.59 -8.54 38.66
N ILE A 42 -5.25 -9.83 38.59
CA ILE A 42 -4.28 -10.36 37.59
C ILE A 42 -4.84 -10.21 36.17
N GLY A 43 -6.13 -10.49 35.96
CA GLY A 43 -6.78 -10.29 34.67
C GLY A 43 -6.78 -8.83 34.22
N LEU A 44 -7.09 -7.90 35.11
CA LEU A 44 -7.05 -6.45 34.84
C LEU A 44 -5.62 -5.98 34.56
N ILE A 45 -4.63 -6.40 35.36
CA ILE A 45 -3.23 -6.04 35.13
C ILE A 45 -2.74 -6.61 33.79
N GLY A 46 -3.08 -7.86 33.48
CA GLY A 46 -2.74 -8.47 32.19
C GLY A 46 -3.37 -7.74 31.00
N LEU A 47 -4.62 -7.30 31.13
CA LEU A 47 -5.32 -6.53 30.10
C LEU A 47 -4.72 -5.13 29.94
N ILE A 48 -4.38 -4.45 31.03
CA ILE A 48 -3.71 -3.14 31.02
C ILE A 48 -2.32 -3.27 30.39
N VAL A 49 -1.53 -4.28 30.76
CA VAL A 49 -0.20 -4.52 30.17
C VAL A 49 -0.32 -4.85 28.68
N THR A 50 -1.31 -5.63 28.28
CA THR A 50 -1.53 -5.96 26.85
C THR A 50 -1.94 -4.72 26.06
N LEU A 51 -2.77 -3.85 26.64
CA LEU A 51 -3.19 -2.59 26.03
C LEU A 51 -2.06 -1.56 25.97
N THR A 52 -1.18 -1.48 26.97
CA THR A 52 -0.03 -0.56 26.94
C THR A 52 1.07 -1.04 25.99
N VAL A 53 1.36 -2.34 25.97
CA VAL A 53 2.37 -2.93 25.07
C VAL A 53 1.92 -2.87 23.60
N ASN A 54 0.62 -3.01 23.33
CA ASN A 54 0.09 -2.94 21.96
C ASN A 54 -0.58 -1.60 21.64
N TRP A 55 -0.45 -0.59 22.50
CA TRP A 55 -1.12 0.70 22.35
C TRP A 55 -0.85 1.32 20.98
N GLU A 56 0.42 1.32 20.57
CA GLU A 56 0.87 1.88 19.29
C GLU A 56 0.32 1.08 18.09
N LYS A 57 0.21 -0.26 18.20
CA LYS A 57 -0.36 -1.11 17.14
C LYS A 57 -1.88 -0.97 16.98
N ILE A 58 -2.58 -0.54 18.03
CA ILE A 58 -4.03 -0.31 17.98
C ILE A 58 -4.35 0.95 17.16
N PHE A 59 -3.43 1.93 17.13
CA PHE A 59 -3.58 3.19 16.39
C PHE A 59 -2.71 3.30 15.14
N ASP A 60 -1.92 2.27 14.84
CA ASP A 60 -1.21 2.18 13.57
C ASP A 60 -2.27 2.04 12.47
N SER A 61 -2.58 3.18 11.85
CA SER A 61 -3.47 3.24 10.72
C SER A 61 -2.81 2.37 9.67
N GLY A 62 -3.42 1.23 9.35
CA GLY A 62 -2.86 0.31 8.36
C GLY A 62 -2.39 1.05 7.10
N PRO A 63 -1.44 0.46 6.35
CA PRO A 63 -0.74 1.16 5.28
C PRO A 63 -1.72 1.91 4.37
N SER A 64 -1.41 3.17 4.07
CA SER A 64 -2.28 4.08 3.32
C SER A 64 -1.48 4.75 2.22
N ILE A 65 -2.17 5.22 1.17
CA ILE A 65 -1.52 5.93 0.07
C ILE A 65 -0.85 7.24 0.51
N SER A 66 -1.26 7.84 1.63
CA SER A 66 -0.68 9.06 2.20
C SER A 66 0.41 8.78 3.24
N MET A 67 0.87 7.53 3.36
CA MET A 67 2.03 7.24 4.20
C MET A 67 3.30 7.84 3.58
N LYS A 68 4.36 7.99 4.39
CA LYS A 68 5.63 8.49 3.90
C LYS A 68 6.13 7.69 2.69
N HIS A 69 6.68 8.38 1.70
CA HIS A 69 7.16 7.75 0.48
C HIS A 69 8.24 6.68 0.72
N GLU A 70 9.11 6.92 1.69
CA GLU A 70 10.14 5.97 2.12
C GLU A 70 9.56 4.65 2.64
N ASP A 71 8.37 4.66 3.23
CA ASP A 71 7.71 3.47 3.75
C ASP A 71 6.84 2.81 2.69
N PHE A 72 6.20 3.62 1.84
CA PHE A 72 5.42 3.14 0.71
C PHE A 72 6.26 2.32 -0.29
N THR A 73 7.45 2.81 -0.62
CA THR A 73 8.37 2.16 -1.58
C THR A 73 8.96 0.84 -1.07
N LYS A 74 8.92 0.59 0.25
CA LYS A 74 9.30 -0.71 0.84
C LYS A 74 8.24 -1.80 0.62
N LEU A 75 7.00 -1.41 0.30
CA LEU A 75 5.93 -2.36 -0.02
C LEU A 75 6.21 -3.05 -1.35
N ALA A 76 5.80 -4.32 -1.47
CA ALA A 76 5.80 -4.97 -2.77
C ALA A 76 4.91 -4.18 -3.75
N TYR A 77 5.29 -4.11 -5.02
CA TYR A 77 4.58 -3.26 -5.99
C TYR A 77 3.06 -3.57 -6.08
N GLY A 78 2.66 -4.84 -6.00
CA GLY A 78 1.24 -5.21 -5.92
C GLY A 78 0.53 -4.68 -4.66
N GLN A 79 1.22 -4.53 -3.53
CA GLN A 79 0.64 -3.88 -2.33
C GLN A 79 0.53 -2.37 -2.50
N GLN A 80 1.47 -1.74 -3.21
CA GLN A 80 1.36 -0.33 -3.58
C GLN A 80 0.07 -0.12 -4.39
N LEU A 81 -0.16 -0.94 -5.42
CA LEU A 81 -1.38 -0.92 -6.23
C LEU A 81 -2.67 -1.16 -5.43
N ASP A 82 -2.65 -2.04 -4.42
CA ASP A 82 -3.80 -2.24 -3.54
C ASP A 82 -4.24 -0.96 -2.82
N LEU A 83 -3.30 -0.02 -2.58
CA LEU A 83 -3.55 1.26 -1.92
C LEU A 83 -3.90 2.38 -2.90
N CYS A 84 -3.21 2.46 -4.04
CA CYS A 84 -3.37 3.58 -4.95
C CYS A 84 -4.49 3.45 -5.96
N ILE A 85 -4.83 2.24 -6.43
CA ILE A 85 -5.93 2.07 -7.38
C ILE A 85 -7.29 2.51 -6.79
N PRO A 86 -7.65 2.21 -5.53
CA PRO A 86 -8.87 2.75 -4.92
C PRO A 86 -8.89 4.28 -4.87
N TYR A 87 -7.74 4.92 -4.62
CA TYR A 87 -7.63 6.37 -4.65
C TYR A 87 -7.83 6.92 -6.07
N LEU A 88 -7.19 6.30 -7.08
CA LEU A 88 -7.35 6.69 -8.48
C LEU A 88 -8.80 6.49 -8.96
N LYS A 89 -9.43 5.34 -8.68
CA LYS A 89 -10.85 5.08 -9.01
C LYS A 89 -11.79 6.18 -8.48
N LYS A 90 -11.47 6.80 -7.34
CA LYS A 90 -12.27 7.87 -6.76
C LYS A 90 -11.99 9.26 -7.35
N ASN A 91 -10.76 9.53 -7.77
CA ASN A 91 -10.30 10.88 -8.10
C ASN A 91 -10.01 11.11 -9.59
N LEU A 92 -9.70 10.06 -10.34
CA LEU A 92 -9.18 10.12 -11.70
C LEU A 92 -10.11 10.89 -12.63
N ASP A 93 -11.40 10.53 -12.71
CA ASP A 93 -12.35 11.17 -13.63
C ASP A 93 -12.43 12.69 -13.44
N SER A 94 -12.58 13.13 -12.19
CA SER A 94 -12.64 14.57 -11.86
C SER A 94 -11.35 15.32 -12.21
N LYS A 95 -10.21 14.65 -12.09
CA LYS A 95 -8.88 15.23 -12.30
C LYS A 95 -8.48 15.21 -13.77
N VAL A 96 -8.87 14.19 -14.52
CA VAL A 96 -8.74 14.11 -15.98
C VAL A 96 -9.52 15.24 -16.64
N GLU A 97 -10.75 15.50 -16.19
CA GLU A 97 -11.56 16.60 -16.71
C GLU A 97 -10.93 17.98 -16.44
N ALA A 98 -10.31 18.17 -15.27
CA ALA A 98 -9.55 19.37 -14.97
C ALA A 98 -8.31 19.51 -15.86
N TRP A 99 -7.52 18.45 -15.98
CA TRP A 99 -6.32 18.39 -16.82
C TRP A 99 -6.65 18.69 -18.29
N ARG A 100 -7.73 18.12 -18.84
CA ARG A 100 -8.19 18.40 -20.21
C ARG A 100 -8.52 19.88 -20.41
N LYS A 101 -9.20 20.50 -19.44
CA LYS A 101 -9.50 21.95 -19.48
C LYS A 101 -8.24 22.79 -19.44
N ASP A 102 -7.26 22.40 -18.62
CA ASP A 102 -5.99 23.11 -18.51
C ASP A 102 -5.16 22.99 -19.80
N ILE A 103 -5.17 21.83 -20.46
CA ILE A 103 -4.58 21.64 -21.79
C ILE A 103 -5.28 22.52 -22.83
N ALA A 104 -6.61 22.47 -22.93
CA ALA A 104 -7.36 23.27 -23.90
C ALA A 104 -7.06 24.77 -23.76
N LYS A 105 -7.01 25.24 -22.51
CA LYS A 105 -6.66 26.62 -22.17
C LYS A 105 -5.22 26.96 -22.51
N ALA A 106 -4.25 26.10 -22.18
CA ALA A 106 -2.83 26.34 -22.44
C ALA A 106 -2.52 26.42 -23.94
N TYR A 107 -3.31 25.74 -24.78
CA TYR A 107 -3.10 25.63 -26.21
C TYR A 107 -4.13 26.37 -27.08
N ASN A 108 -4.91 27.29 -26.48
CA ASN A 108 -5.93 28.09 -27.19
C ASN A 108 -6.87 27.22 -28.06
N ASP A 109 -7.30 26.06 -27.55
CA ASP A 109 -8.16 25.10 -28.26
C ASP A 109 -7.56 24.50 -29.56
N GLN A 110 -6.24 24.63 -29.77
CA GLN A 110 -5.56 24.14 -30.98
C GLN A 110 -4.99 22.73 -30.87
N ILE A 111 -4.95 22.15 -29.67
CA ILE A 111 -4.63 20.72 -29.56
C ILE A 111 -5.80 19.96 -30.16
N PRO A 112 -5.58 19.12 -31.19
CA PRO A 112 -6.59 18.16 -31.57
C PRO A 112 -6.90 17.38 -30.30
N GLU A 113 -8.16 17.36 -29.86
CA GLU A 113 -8.61 16.28 -29.00
C GLU A 113 -8.14 15.00 -29.70
N SER A 114 -7.07 14.39 -29.22
CA SER A 114 -6.82 13.00 -29.54
C SER A 114 -8.14 12.33 -29.22
N SER A 115 -8.80 11.77 -30.24
CA SER A 115 -10.12 11.14 -30.09
C SER A 115 -10.14 10.08 -29.00
N ASP A 116 -8.94 9.59 -28.66
CA ASP A 116 -8.70 8.56 -27.69
C ASP A 116 -8.74 9.16 -26.28
N GLY A 117 -9.67 8.65 -25.47
CA GLY A 117 -9.88 9.07 -24.10
C GLY A 117 -8.72 8.71 -23.16
N VAL A 118 -8.97 8.79 -21.86
CA VAL A 118 -8.07 8.19 -20.86
C VAL A 118 -8.43 6.72 -20.74
N ALA A 119 -7.42 5.84 -20.76
CA ALA A 119 -7.65 4.41 -20.58
C ALA A 119 -8.34 4.13 -19.24
N GLY A 120 -9.31 3.20 -19.25
CA GLY A 120 -9.82 2.64 -18.01
C GLY A 120 -8.69 1.94 -17.24
N LEU A 121 -8.73 1.99 -15.91
CA LEU A 121 -7.67 1.40 -15.07
C LEU A 121 -7.49 -0.11 -15.33
N ASP A 122 -8.55 -0.81 -15.73
CA ASP A 122 -8.56 -2.24 -16.02
C ASP A 122 -8.74 -2.58 -17.51
N ASP A 123 -8.69 -1.59 -18.41
CA ASP A 123 -8.90 -1.80 -19.85
C ASP A 123 -7.67 -2.41 -20.52
N LEU A 124 -7.72 -3.72 -20.77
CA LEU A 124 -6.68 -4.49 -21.46
C LEU A 124 -6.53 -4.14 -22.95
N ASN A 125 -7.53 -3.52 -23.56
CA ASN A 125 -7.54 -3.23 -24.99
C ASN A 125 -7.27 -1.74 -25.29
N ALA A 126 -6.88 -0.99 -24.27
CA ALA A 126 -6.56 0.42 -24.40
C ALA A 126 -5.46 0.65 -25.46
N GLY A 127 -5.71 1.61 -26.35
CA GLY A 127 -4.71 2.07 -27.31
C GLY A 127 -3.60 2.86 -26.62
N GLY A 128 -2.43 2.94 -27.24
CA GLY A 128 -1.25 3.58 -26.67
C GLY A 128 -1.49 5.04 -26.30
N GLN A 129 -2.20 5.79 -27.13
CA GLN A 129 -2.57 7.18 -26.83
C GLN A 129 -3.35 7.27 -25.51
N SER A 130 -4.34 6.39 -25.31
CA SER A 130 -5.15 6.37 -24.08
C SER A 130 -4.38 5.93 -22.84
N ILE A 131 -3.42 5.01 -22.99
CA ILE A 131 -2.52 4.57 -21.91
C ILE A 131 -1.58 5.71 -21.51
N LEU A 132 -1.01 6.41 -22.49
CA LEU A 132 -0.13 7.56 -22.24
C LEU A 132 -0.89 8.70 -21.55
N HIS A 133 -2.16 8.94 -21.92
CA HIS A 133 -3.00 9.89 -21.19
C HIS A 133 -3.28 9.46 -19.75
N LEU A 134 -3.54 8.18 -19.50
CA LEU A 134 -3.72 7.68 -18.14
C LEU A 134 -2.47 7.94 -17.29
N TYR A 135 -1.29 7.63 -17.84
CA TYR A 135 -0.02 7.90 -17.20
C TYR A 135 0.15 9.40 -16.89
N ASN A 136 -0.01 10.27 -17.89
CA ASN A 136 0.12 11.72 -17.73
C ASN A 136 -0.91 12.31 -16.76
N ALA A 137 -2.14 11.81 -16.78
CA ALA A 137 -3.17 12.23 -15.83
C ALA A 137 -2.79 11.88 -14.39
N ILE A 138 -2.20 10.71 -14.15
CA ILE A 138 -1.73 10.34 -12.81
C ILE A 138 -0.56 11.24 -12.39
N LEU A 139 0.37 11.54 -13.29
CA LEU A 139 1.47 12.47 -13.03
C LEU A 139 0.96 13.87 -12.68
N GLU A 140 -0.07 14.35 -13.38
CA GLU A 140 -0.70 15.64 -13.07
C GLU A 140 -1.38 15.63 -11.68
N ILE A 141 -2.08 14.54 -11.35
CA ILE A 141 -2.67 14.37 -10.00
C ILE A 141 -1.58 14.38 -8.93
N ALA A 142 -0.47 13.69 -9.19
CA ALA A 142 0.66 13.65 -8.28
C ALA A 142 1.30 15.04 -8.09
N HIS A 143 1.55 15.74 -9.19
CA HIS A 143 2.16 17.06 -9.20
C HIS A 143 1.27 18.13 -8.52
N THR A 144 -0.04 18.05 -8.71
CA THR A 144 -1.01 18.98 -8.09
C THR A 144 -1.43 18.58 -6.68
N SER A 145 -0.87 17.50 -6.14
CA SER A 145 -1.13 17.09 -4.76
C SER A 145 -0.54 18.10 -3.78
N GLN A 146 -1.32 18.50 -2.78
CA GLN A 146 -0.82 19.34 -1.68
C GLN A 146 0.09 18.55 -0.72
N ASP A 147 -0.05 17.22 -0.71
CA ASP A 147 0.79 16.31 0.05
C ASP A 147 1.85 15.73 -0.89
N ALA A 148 3.12 16.03 -0.60
CA ALA A 148 4.26 15.63 -1.41
C ALA A 148 4.48 14.12 -1.38
N ASP A 149 4.30 13.46 -0.23
CA ASP A 149 4.44 12.01 -0.10
C ASP A 149 3.36 11.29 -0.91
N LEU A 150 2.11 11.78 -0.83
CA LEU A 150 1.02 11.29 -1.68
C LEU A 150 1.34 11.44 -3.18
N GLY A 151 1.90 12.58 -3.59
CA GLY A 151 2.34 12.81 -4.96
C GLY A 151 3.38 11.80 -5.41
N LEU A 152 4.45 11.61 -4.62
CA LEU A 152 5.50 10.64 -4.91
C LEU A 152 4.97 9.19 -4.95
N ASN A 153 4.03 8.84 -4.06
CA ASN A 153 3.40 7.51 -4.03
C ASN A 153 2.54 7.26 -5.27
N LEU A 154 1.83 8.28 -5.77
CA LEU A 154 1.08 8.19 -7.01
C LEU A 154 1.99 7.95 -8.22
N VAL A 155 3.14 8.63 -8.28
CA VAL A 155 4.13 8.38 -9.34
C VAL A 155 4.70 6.97 -9.24
N ALA A 156 5.04 6.52 -8.02
CA ALA A 156 5.50 5.15 -7.80
C ALA A 156 4.46 4.10 -8.21
N CYS A 157 3.16 4.42 -8.18
CA CYS A 157 2.13 3.54 -8.72
C CYS A 157 2.06 3.55 -10.24
N ALA A 158 2.27 4.70 -10.89
CA ALA A 158 2.23 4.80 -12.35
C ALA A 158 3.49 4.26 -13.03
N ALA A 159 4.63 4.24 -12.34
CA ALA A 159 5.91 3.77 -12.85
C ALA A 159 6.57 2.80 -11.87
N THR A 160 6.89 1.60 -12.34
CA THR A 160 7.54 0.60 -11.50
C THR A 160 8.97 1.00 -11.16
N PRO A 161 9.57 0.41 -10.11
CA PRO A 161 10.99 0.62 -9.80
C PRO A 161 11.96 0.26 -10.95
N SER A 162 11.55 -0.61 -11.87
CA SER A 162 12.36 -1.01 -13.03
C SER A 162 12.22 -0.09 -14.25
N SER A 163 11.31 0.88 -14.19
CA SER A 163 10.99 1.79 -15.29
C SER A 163 12.20 2.58 -15.79
N GLY A 164 13.18 2.81 -14.92
CA GLY A 164 14.30 3.71 -15.19
C GLY A 164 13.97 5.17 -14.91
N LEU A 165 12.74 5.48 -14.46
CA LEU A 165 12.34 6.80 -13.98
C LEU A 165 12.29 6.81 -12.45
N GLN A 166 12.79 7.88 -11.83
CA GLN A 166 12.61 8.11 -10.39
C GLN A 166 11.43 9.03 -10.14
N ALA A 167 10.63 8.74 -9.11
CA ALA A 167 9.46 9.55 -8.77
C ALA A 167 9.81 11.02 -8.50
N ASN A 168 10.96 11.27 -7.88
CA ASN A 168 11.48 12.61 -7.60
C ASN A 168 11.78 13.42 -8.86
N ASP A 169 12.19 12.77 -9.95
CA ASP A 169 12.50 13.43 -11.22
C ASP A 169 11.24 13.95 -11.91
N ILE A 170 10.08 13.38 -11.57
CA ILE A 170 8.79 13.68 -12.18
C ILE A 170 8.05 14.77 -11.39
N VAL A 171 8.08 14.71 -10.05
CA VAL A 171 7.45 15.74 -9.20
C VAL A 171 8.33 17.00 -9.08
N GLY A 172 9.66 16.88 -9.19
CA GLY A 172 10.61 17.96 -8.95
C GLY A 172 10.84 18.94 -10.11
N ASN A 173 10.36 18.66 -11.32
CA ASN A 173 10.76 19.41 -12.51
C ASN A 173 9.99 20.72 -12.80
N GLY A 174 8.99 21.09 -11.99
CA GLY A 174 8.45 22.46 -11.94
C GLY A 174 7.97 23.05 -13.28
N THR A 175 7.76 22.23 -14.31
CA THR A 175 7.17 22.67 -15.58
C THR A 175 5.70 22.97 -15.34
N SER A 176 5.35 24.26 -15.36
CA SER A 176 3.99 24.77 -15.14
C SER A 176 3.03 24.55 -16.31
N ALA A 177 3.52 24.01 -17.43
CA ALA A 177 2.67 23.58 -18.53
C ALA A 177 2.11 22.18 -18.18
N PRO A 178 0.79 21.96 -18.29
CA PRO A 178 0.20 20.63 -18.08
C PRO A 178 0.92 19.65 -19.00
N TYR A 179 1.21 18.42 -18.52
CA TYR A 179 1.81 17.36 -19.33
C TYR A 179 0.99 17.25 -20.63
N THR A 180 1.56 17.79 -21.70
CA THR A 180 0.85 18.09 -22.94
C THR A 180 0.47 16.77 -23.58
N SER A 181 -0.55 16.73 -24.44
CA SER A 181 -0.91 15.53 -25.19
C SER A 181 0.25 15.14 -26.13
N MET A 182 1.23 14.41 -25.60
CA MET A 182 2.27 13.76 -26.37
C MET A 182 1.55 12.86 -27.37
N THR A 183 1.79 13.11 -28.65
CA THR A 183 1.17 12.30 -29.70
C THR A 183 1.98 11.03 -29.82
N VAL A 184 1.29 9.89 -29.79
CA VAL A 184 1.92 8.60 -30.02
C VAL A 184 2.28 8.50 -31.50
N ASP A 185 3.57 8.35 -31.78
CA ASP A 185 4.11 8.20 -33.13
C ASP A 185 3.89 6.77 -33.64
N ALA A 186 4.07 5.79 -32.76
CA ALA A 186 3.90 4.38 -33.03
C ALA A 186 3.65 3.59 -31.75
N GLU A 187 2.99 2.45 -31.89
CA GLU A 187 2.82 1.49 -30.80
C GLU A 187 3.01 0.06 -31.28
N SER A 188 3.35 -0.83 -30.35
CA SER A 188 3.32 -2.27 -30.59
C SER A 188 1.90 -2.82 -30.46
N ARG A 189 1.71 -4.06 -30.92
CA ARG A 189 0.57 -4.87 -30.47
C ARG A 189 0.69 -5.15 -28.98
N THR A 190 -0.40 -5.52 -28.33
CA THR A 190 -0.33 -6.08 -26.98
C THR A 190 0.37 -7.43 -27.04
N PHE A 191 1.38 -7.63 -26.19
CA PHE A 191 2.20 -8.84 -26.15
C PHE A 191 2.34 -9.34 -24.70
N GLU A 192 2.73 -10.60 -24.55
CA GLU A 192 3.01 -11.23 -23.25
C GLU A 192 4.31 -12.03 -23.34
N GLY A 193 5.07 -12.09 -22.24
CA GLY A 193 6.27 -12.92 -22.13
C GLY A 193 7.50 -12.46 -22.94
N ALA A 194 7.43 -11.32 -23.64
CA ALA A 194 8.59 -10.73 -24.31
C ALA A 194 9.46 -9.90 -23.35
N VAL A 195 10.71 -9.69 -23.75
CA VAL A 195 11.69 -8.85 -23.06
C VAL A 195 11.94 -7.60 -23.88
N PHE A 196 11.77 -6.43 -23.26
CA PHE A 196 12.10 -5.14 -23.87
C PHE A 196 13.15 -4.43 -23.03
N ALA A 197 14.25 -4.03 -23.68
CA ALA A 197 15.39 -3.36 -23.05
C ALA A 197 15.84 -3.98 -21.72
N GLY A 198 15.88 -5.32 -21.65
CA GLY A 198 16.30 -6.09 -20.48
C GLY A 198 15.22 -6.32 -19.41
N VAL A 199 14.00 -5.78 -19.59
CA VAL A 199 12.87 -5.99 -18.68
C VAL A 199 11.88 -6.98 -19.29
N SER A 200 11.60 -8.07 -18.59
CA SER A 200 10.59 -9.06 -18.97
C SER A 200 9.19 -8.57 -18.61
N SER A 201 8.24 -8.76 -19.51
CA SER A 201 6.81 -8.61 -19.23
C SER A 201 6.26 -9.69 -18.28
N ALA A 202 7.02 -10.76 -18.00
CA ALA A 202 6.66 -11.82 -17.05
C ALA A 202 5.25 -12.44 -17.26
N GLY A 203 4.77 -12.48 -18.52
CA GLY A 203 3.43 -12.97 -18.85
C GLY A 203 2.30 -11.98 -18.59
N LEU A 204 2.62 -10.73 -18.25
CA LEU A 204 1.66 -9.64 -18.17
C LEU A 204 1.40 -9.06 -19.57
N PRO A 205 0.15 -8.66 -19.88
CA PRO A 205 -0.13 -7.89 -21.08
C PRO A 205 0.72 -6.61 -21.07
N SER A 206 1.51 -6.42 -22.12
CA SER A 206 2.42 -5.29 -22.28
C SER A 206 2.24 -4.64 -23.64
N LYS A 207 2.60 -3.36 -23.75
CA LYS A 207 2.60 -2.59 -24.98
C LYS A 207 3.75 -1.58 -24.94
N ILE A 208 4.44 -1.41 -26.07
CA ILE A 208 5.45 -0.36 -26.24
C ILE A 208 4.81 0.81 -26.97
N ILE A 209 5.03 2.02 -26.46
CA ILE A 209 4.51 3.26 -27.00
C ILE A 209 5.70 4.16 -27.29
N LYS A 210 5.78 4.63 -28.53
CA LYS A 210 6.78 5.60 -28.98
C LYS A 210 6.14 6.96 -29.16
N PHE A 211 6.80 7.98 -28.67
CA PHE A 211 6.39 9.37 -28.82
C PHE A 211 7.59 10.30 -28.68
N GLU A 212 7.42 11.55 -29.09
CA GLU A 212 8.38 12.63 -28.88
C GLU A 212 8.10 13.31 -27.53
N ALA A 213 9.00 13.14 -26.55
CA ALA A 213 8.83 13.71 -25.21
C ALA A 213 9.15 15.22 -25.18
N TYR A 214 10.13 15.63 -25.97
CA TYR A 214 10.54 17.03 -26.20
C TYR A 214 11.06 17.16 -27.63
N PRO A 215 11.10 18.37 -28.22
CA PRO A 215 11.61 18.59 -29.57
C PRO A 215 12.98 17.91 -29.81
N GLY A 216 13.02 16.91 -30.69
CA GLY A 216 14.20 16.12 -31.04
C GLY A 216 14.53 14.96 -30.08
N VAL A 217 13.68 14.66 -29.10
CA VAL A 217 13.87 13.59 -28.12
C VAL A 217 12.73 12.58 -28.21
N SER A 218 12.95 11.51 -28.97
CA SER A 218 12.01 10.38 -29.03
C SER A 218 12.30 9.37 -27.92
N VAL A 219 11.23 8.84 -27.33
CA VAL A 219 11.29 7.84 -26.26
C VAL A 219 10.40 6.64 -26.59
N GLU A 220 10.75 5.48 -26.05
CA GLU A 220 9.94 4.26 -26.10
C GLU A 220 9.63 3.81 -24.68
N PHE A 221 8.35 3.80 -24.34
CA PHE A 221 7.83 3.40 -23.04
C PHE A 221 7.15 2.04 -23.15
N GLN A 222 7.60 1.05 -22.38
CA GLN A 222 6.86 -0.17 -22.17
C GLN A 222 5.92 0.01 -20.99
N PHE A 223 4.63 -0.10 -21.27
CA PHE A 223 3.59 -0.23 -20.26
C PHE A 223 3.23 -1.71 -20.10
N SER A 224 2.95 -2.11 -18.87
CA SER A 224 2.46 -3.45 -18.56
C SER A 224 1.23 -3.35 -17.67
N MET A 225 0.22 -4.17 -17.93
CA MET A 225 -0.97 -4.26 -17.09
C MET A 225 -0.60 -4.99 -15.80
N MET A 226 -0.47 -4.23 -14.72
CA MET A 226 -0.10 -4.74 -13.41
C MET A 226 -1.32 -4.81 -12.50
N SER A 227 -1.29 -5.72 -11.52
CA SER A 227 -2.40 -5.94 -10.60
C SER A 227 -1.97 -5.85 -9.14
N GLY A 228 -2.93 -5.46 -8.29
CA GLY A 228 -2.82 -5.54 -6.85
C GLY A 228 -2.50 -6.95 -6.35
N LEU A 229 -1.83 -7.03 -5.20
CA LEU A 229 -1.44 -8.32 -4.60
C LEU A 229 -2.64 -9.01 -3.96
N SER A 230 -3.40 -8.27 -3.15
CA SER A 230 -4.56 -8.76 -2.40
C SER A 230 -5.85 -8.55 -3.17
N ARG A 231 -5.88 -7.58 -4.09
CA ARG A 231 -7.03 -7.22 -4.91
C ARG A 231 -6.63 -7.26 -6.40
N PRO A 232 -6.71 -8.41 -7.06
CA PRO A 232 -6.29 -8.55 -8.46
C PRO A 232 -7.13 -7.73 -9.46
N ASP A 233 -8.30 -7.23 -9.04
CA ASP A 233 -9.16 -6.28 -9.76
C ASP A 233 -8.63 -4.83 -9.71
N ASN A 234 -7.68 -4.54 -8.82
CA ASN A 234 -6.95 -3.28 -8.83
C ASN A 234 -5.85 -3.37 -9.88
N LYS A 235 -6.19 -2.99 -11.12
CA LYS A 235 -5.29 -3.01 -12.25
C LYS A 235 -4.93 -1.61 -12.73
N ILE A 236 -3.80 -1.52 -13.44
CA ILE A 236 -3.35 -0.31 -14.14
C ILE A 236 -2.32 -0.66 -15.20
N TRP A 237 -2.32 0.09 -16.30
CA TRP A 237 -1.16 0.18 -17.20
C TRP A 237 -0.05 0.98 -16.54
N ALA A 238 0.93 0.29 -15.96
CA ALA A 238 2.08 0.91 -15.32
C ALA A 238 3.30 0.92 -16.25
N LEU A 239 4.04 2.02 -16.25
CA LEU A 239 5.32 2.11 -16.96
C LEU A 239 6.32 1.15 -16.32
N SER A 240 6.73 0.13 -17.07
CA SER A 240 7.69 -0.88 -16.60
C SER A 240 9.11 -0.66 -17.11
N ARG A 241 9.27 0.07 -18.23
CA ARG A 241 10.57 0.42 -18.83
C ARG A 241 10.46 1.65 -19.73
N SER A 242 11.49 2.49 -19.70
CA SER A 242 11.69 3.62 -20.61
C SER A 242 13.08 3.54 -21.24
N ILE A 243 13.18 3.82 -22.53
CA ILE A 243 14.45 4.07 -23.24
C ILE A 243 14.30 5.30 -24.16
N THR A 244 15.44 5.91 -24.49
CA THR A 244 15.52 7.06 -25.39
C THR A 244 16.17 6.66 -26.70
N GLN A 245 15.84 7.36 -27.79
CA GLN A 245 16.46 7.14 -29.09
C GLN A 245 17.99 7.16 -29.01
N GLY A 246 18.62 6.13 -29.57
CA GLY A 246 20.06 5.89 -29.45
C GLY A 246 20.44 4.80 -28.44
N ASP A 247 19.49 4.32 -27.61
CA ASP A 247 19.70 3.09 -26.83
C ASP A 247 19.89 1.88 -27.77
N PRO A 248 20.83 0.96 -27.50
CA PRO A 248 21.03 -0.23 -28.32
C PRO A 248 19.80 -1.14 -28.48
N ASN A 249 18.81 -1.01 -27.60
CA ASN A 249 17.56 -1.78 -27.62
C ASN A 249 16.40 -1.03 -28.31
N TRP A 250 16.67 0.13 -28.92
CA TRP A 250 15.68 0.92 -29.63
C TRP A 250 15.02 0.14 -30.78
N ILE A 251 13.71 0.30 -30.95
CA ILE A 251 12.94 -0.43 -31.97
C ILE A 251 12.45 0.54 -33.06
N ASP A 252 13.16 0.57 -34.19
CA ASP A 252 12.82 1.48 -35.29
C ASP A 252 11.38 1.31 -35.82
N ASN A 253 10.86 0.08 -35.83
CA ASN A 253 9.51 -0.23 -36.30
C ASN A 253 8.71 -1.06 -35.29
N LEU A 254 8.04 -0.37 -34.37
CA LEU A 254 7.16 -1.00 -33.36
C LEU A 254 5.97 -1.74 -33.96
N SER A 255 5.46 -1.34 -35.12
CA SER A 255 4.28 -2.00 -35.72
C SER A 255 4.56 -3.43 -36.20
N ALA A 256 5.84 -3.75 -36.43
CA ALA A 256 6.31 -5.07 -36.84
C ALA A 256 6.77 -5.94 -35.66
N TRP A 257 6.75 -5.39 -34.44
CA TRP A 257 7.18 -6.04 -33.21
C TRP A 257 5.96 -6.52 -32.40
#